data_AF-A0A0C5XHB0-F1
#
_entry.id   AF-A0A0C5XHB0-F1
#
_cell.length_a   1.000
_cell.length_b   1.000
_cell.length_c   1.000
_cell.angle_alpha   90.00
_cell.angle_beta   90.00
_cell.angle_gamma   90.00
#
_symmetry.space_group_name_H-M   'P 1'
#
loop_
_entity.id
_entity.type
_entity.pdbx_description
1 polymer ?
#
loop_
_entity_poly.entity_id
_entity_poly.type
_entity_poly.pdbx_seq_one_letter_code
_entity_poly.pdbx_strand_id
1 'polypeptide(L)'
;MPDFPLMTFTVYRWEFEDKRRFQVLDAEATEAFRERELELWEQAWSYPQACAWSMEPWRWNTIAMWVRTTVVCESSEATAADKGSIHRFADQIGMTPAGLKENGWAIARNEVGDKAAEKAAEQREPAEGDEVGQRRQKRLR
;
A
#
# COMPACT_ATOMS: atom_id res chain seq x y z
N MET A 1 0.09 7.43 -7.37
CA MET A 1 -1.00 7.10 -6.44
C MET A 1 -1.88 8.34 -6.28
N PRO A 2 -3.21 8.21 -6.40
CA PRO A 2 -4.14 9.31 -6.14
C PRO A 2 -4.29 9.59 -4.63
N ASP A 3 -4.82 10.76 -4.28
CA ASP A 3 -5.13 11.10 -2.89
C ASP A 3 -6.15 10.14 -2.28
N PHE A 4 -6.01 9.85 -0.98
CA PHE A 4 -6.95 8.99 -0.27
C PHE A 4 -8.34 9.65 -0.22
N PRO A 5 -9.38 9.06 -0.84
CA PRO A 5 -10.63 9.77 -1.11
C PRO A 5 -11.59 9.85 0.09
N LEU A 6 -11.34 9.08 1.15
CA LEU A 6 -12.21 9.07 2.32
C LEU A 6 -11.79 10.13 3.34
N MET A 7 -12.79 10.74 3.98
CA MET A 7 -12.59 11.62 5.14
C MET A 7 -11.91 10.87 6.30
N THR A 8 -11.15 11.57 7.13
CA THR A 8 -10.49 10.99 8.30
C THR A 8 -11.49 10.25 9.19
N PHE A 9 -11.14 9.03 9.61
CA PHE A 9 -11.92 8.25 10.54
C PHE A 9 -11.64 8.71 11.97
N THR A 10 -12.64 9.20 12.68
CA THR A 10 -12.49 9.66 14.07
C THR A 10 -12.69 8.52 15.05
N VAL A 11 -11.69 8.27 15.90
CA VAL A 11 -11.76 7.28 16.96
C VAL A 11 -12.23 7.96 18.25
N TYR A 12 -13.16 7.32 18.94
CA TYR A 12 -13.65 7.76 20.24
C TYR A 12 -13.32 6.70 21.29
N ARG A 13 -13.00 7.15 22.50
CA ARG A 13 -12.91 6.28 23.67
C ARG A 13 -14.04 6.60 24.65
N TRP A 14 -14.47 5.58 25.38
CA TRP A 14 -15.46 5.74 26.43
C TRP A 14 -14.77 6.14 27.73
N GLU A 15 -15.24 7.22 28.35
CA GLU A 15 -14.85 7.65 29.69
C GLU A 15 -16.05 7.60 30.65
N PHE A 16 -15.76 7.41 31.93
CA PHE A 16 -16.76 7.29 32.99
C PHE A 16 -16.50 8.32 34.08
N GLU A 17 -17.42 9.25 34.25
CA GLU A 17 -17.39 10.27 35.30
C GLU A 17 -18.78 10.39 35.92
N ASP A 18 -18.86 10.46 37.25
CA ASP A 18 -20.12 10.66 37.98
C ASP A 18 -21.29 9.74 37.56
N LYS A 19 -20.99 8.44 37.39
CA LYS A 19 -21.94 7.41 36.93
C LYS A 19 -22.53 7.65 35.53
N ARG A 20 -21.94 8.54 34.75
CA ARG A 20 -22.26 8.78 33.34
C ARG A 20 -21.13 8.24 32.47
N ARG A 21 -21.50 7.65 31.34
CA ARG A 21 -20.55 7.28 30.29
C ARG A 21 -20.68 8.26 29.13
N PHE A 22 -19.57 8.75 28.61
CA PHE A 22 -19.54 9.62 27.45
C PHE A 22 -18.37 9.24 26.54
N GLN A 23 -18.48 9.64 25.28
CA GLN A 23 -17.41 9.44 24.29
C GLN A 23 -16.55 10.69 24.24
N VAL A 24 -15.25 10.51 24.31
CA VAL A 24 -14.25 11.57 24.10
C VAL A 24 -13.49 11.23 22.83
N LEU A 25 -13.22 12.25 22.02
CA LEU A 25 -12.37 12.10 20.85
C LEU A 25 -10.99 11.64 21.30
N ASP A 26 -10.55 10.52 20.75
CA ASP A 26 -9.18 10.04 20.90
C ASP A 26 -8.35 10.53 19.72
N ALA A 27 -7.70 11.69 19.89
CA ALA A 27 -6.94 12.32 18.82
C ALA A 27 -5.71 11.50 18.41
N GLU A 28 -5.05 10.85 19.37
CA GLU A 28 -3.87 10.01 19.12
C GLU A 28 -4.27 8.75 18.33
N ALA A 29 -5.32 8.05 18.76
CA ALA A 29 -5.81 6.88 18.04
C ALA A 29 -6.38 7.25 16.65
N THR A 30 -6.99 8.44 16.52
CA THR A 30 -7.45 8.97 15.23
C THR A 30 -6.28 9.18 14.26
N GLU A 31 -5.17 9.76 14.73
CA GLU A 31 -3.99 9.97 13.89
C GLU A 31 -3.31 8.65 13.52
N ALA A 32 -3.11 7.75 14.49
CA ALA A 32 -2.53 6.43 14.24
C ALA A 32 -3.36 5.62 13.23
N PHE A 33 -4.69 5.69 13.31
CA PHE A 33 -5.58 5.08 12.32
C PHE A 33 -5.34 5.67 10.92
N ARG A 34 -5.25 7.00 10.83
CA ARG A 34 -5.02 7.70 9.57
C ARG A 34 -3.66 7.37 8.95
N GLU A 35 -2.61 7.34 9.74
CA GLU A 35 -1.27 6.92 9.29
C GLU A 35 -1.33 5.52 8.70
N ARG A 36 -1.98 4.57 9.40
CA ARG A 36 -2.12 3.20 8.94
C ARG A 36 -2.95 3.07 7.65
N GLU A 37 -4.01 3.88 7.50
CA GLU A 37 -4.75 3.95 6.23
C GLU A 37 -3.86 4.40 5.07
N LEU A 38 -3.03 5.42 5.28
CA LEU A 38 -2.15 5.95 4.23
C LEU A 38 -1.06 4.95 3.84
N GLU A 39 -0.48 4.24 4.81
CA GLU A 39 0.49 3.16 4.55
C GLU A 39 -0.13 2.05 3.69
N LEU A 40 -1.31 1.57 4.06
CA LEU A 40 -2.01 0.52 3.32
C LEU A 40 -2.47 0.99 1.94
N TRP A 41 -2.85 2.27 1.82
CA TRP A 41 -3.17 2.87 0.54
C TRP A 41 -1.95 2.89 -0.38
N GLU A 42 -0.80 3.36 0.10
CA GLU A 42 0.45 3.33 -0.65
C GLU A 42 0.83 1.90 -1.07
N GLN A 43 0.73 0.96 -0.13
CA GLN A 43 0.96 -0.45 -0.42
C GLN A 43 0.01 -0.98 -1.49
N ALA A 44 -1.29 -0.68 -1.40
CA ALA A 44 -2.25 -1.12 -2.41
C ALA A 44 -1.87 -0.63 -3.80
N TRP A 45 -1.50 0.64 -3.92
CA TRP A 45 -1.08 1.24 -5.20
C TRP A 45 0.28 0.76 -5.71
N SER A 46 1.03 -0.01 -4.92
CA SER A 46 2.23 -0.71 -5.38
C SER A 46 1.94 -2.03 -6.11
N TYR A 47 0.72 -2.56 -5.99
CA TYR A 47 0.36 -3.85 -6.57
C TYR A 47 0.11 -3.80 -8.08
N PRO A 48 0.29 -4.90 -8.83
CA PRO A 48 0.03 -4.94 -10.27
C PRO A 48 -1.39 -4.49 -10.65
N GLN A 49 -2.38 -4.77 -9.80
CA GLN A 49 -3.78 -4.37 -9.97
C GLN A 49 -3.94 -2.84 -10.07
N ALA A 50 -3.04 -2.07 -9.46
CA ALA A 50 -3.05 -0.60 -9.51
C ALA A 50 -2.98 -0.04 -10.94
N CYS A 51 -2.37 -0.78 -11.87
CA CYS A 51 -2.40 -0.46 -13.29
C CYS A 51 -3.83 -0.37 -13.81
N ALA A 52 -4.67 -1.37 -13.51
CA ALA A 52 -6.09 -1.37 -13.87
C ALA A 52 -6.86 -0.28 -13.11
N TRP A 53 -6.65 -0.16 -11.81
CA TRP A 53 -7.33 0.84 -10.97
C TRP A 53 -7.06 2.28 -11.41
N SER A 54 -5.87 2.58 -11.95
CA SER A 54 -5.51 3.91 -12.45
C SER A 54 -6.40 4.37 -13.61
N MET A 55 -6.94 3.43 -14.39
CA MET A 55 -7.85 3.68 -15.51
C MET A 55 -9.33 3.72 -15.07
N GLU A 56 -9.62 3.36 -13.82
CA GLU A 56 -10.96 3.24 -13.26
C GLU A 56 -11.15 4.13 -12.01
N PRO A 57 -11.13 5.48 -12.13
CA PRO A 57 -11.29 6.37 -10.98
C PRO A 57 -12.56 6.14 -10.16
N TRP A 58 -13.63 5.66 -10.80
CA TRP A 58 -14.90 5.30 -10.16
C TRP A 58 -14.76 4.17 -9.13
N ARG A 59 -13.67 3.39 -9.16
CA ARG A 59 -13.39 2.27 -8.25
C ARG A 59 -12.59 2.68 -7.01
N TRP A 60 -11.99 3.87 -6.99
CA TRP A 60 -11.07 4.28 -5.92
C TRP A 60 -11.72 4.30 -4.53
N ASN A 61 -13.00 4.66 -4.45
CA ASN A 61 -13.76 4.58 -3.20
C ASN A 61 -13.85 3.15 -2.66
N THR A 62 -14.02 2.13 -3.52
CA THR A 62 -14.05 0.74 -3.10
C THR A 62 -12.69 0.28 -2.58
N ILE A 63 -11.61 0.69 -3.23
CA ILE A 63 -10.24 0.39 -2.77
C ILE A 63 -9.99 1.06 -1.41
N ALA A 64 -10.41 2.32 -1.25
CA ALA A 64 -10.26 3.04 0.01
C ALA A 64 -11.10 2.44 1.14
N MET A 65 -12.31 1.95 0.83
CA MET A 65 -13.14 1.19 1.76
C MET A 65 -12.47 -0.12 2.17
N TRP A 66 -11.86 -0.85 1.23
CA TRP A 66 -11.07 -2.04 1.54
C TRP A 66 -9.92 -1.71 2.50
N VAL A 67 -9.16 -0.63 2.24
CA VAL A 67 -8.09 -0.16 3.13
C VAL A 67 -8.62 0.15 4.53
N ARG A 68 -9.64 1.00 4.64
CA ARG A 68 -10.24 1.37 5.93
C ARG A 68 -10.71 0.16 6.71
N THR A 69 -11.46 -0.74 6.07
CA THR A 69 -11.97 -1.93 6.75
C THR A 69 -10.83 -2.87 7.16
N THR A 70 -9.75 -2.93 6.39
CA THR A 70 -8.54 -3.67 6.78
C THR A 70 -7.96 -3.12 8.08
N VAL A 71 -7.80 -1.79 8.21
CA VAL A 71 -7.35 -1.16 9.47
C VAL A 71 -8.32 -1.47 10.62
N VAL A 72 -9.63 -1.38 10.40
CA VAL A 72 -10.63 -1.77 11.43
C VAL A 72 -10.41 -3.21 11.89
N CYS A 73 -10.13 -4.12 10.96
CA CYS A 73 -9.90 -5.53 11.26
C CYS A 73 -8.57 -5.85 11.92
N GLU A 74 -7.60 -4.94 11.91
CA GLU A 74 -6.37 -5.03 12.71
C GLU A 74 -6.65 -4.74 14.20
N SER A 75 -7.79 -4.14 14.54
CA SER A 75 -8.18 -3.85 15.93
C SER A 75 -8.83 -5.04 16.65
N SER A 76 -8.80 -5.02 17.99
CA SER A 76 -9.48 -6.02 18.84
C SER A 76 -11.02 -5.96 18.74
N GLU A 77 -11.56 -4.81 18.31
CA GLU A 77 -12.99 -4.57 18.22
C GLU A 77 -13.60 -5.03 16.90
N ALA A 78 -12.78 -5.61 16.01
CA ALA A 78 -13.18 -6.09 14.70
C ALA A 78 -14.28 -7.15 14.78
N THR A 79 -15.41 -6.87 14.16
CA THR A 79 -16.55 -7.78 14.15
C THR A 79 -16.47 -8.80 13.01
N ALA A 80 -17.31 -9.84 13.07
CA ALA A 80 -17.47 -10.77 11.95
C ALA A 80 -17.99 -10.07 10.67
N ALA A 81 -18.79 -9.01 10.83
CA ALA A 81 -19.33 -8.23 9.71
C ALA A 81 -18.22 -7.42 9.01
N ASP A 82 -17.25 -6.88 9.76
CA ASP A 82 -16.10 -6.18 9.21
C ASP A 82 -15.25 -7.13 8.36
N LYS A 83 -14.93 -8.31 8.91
CA LYS A 83 -14.17 -9.36 8.21
C LYS A 83 -14.88 -9.83 6.94
N GLY A 84 -16.21 -9.99 6.99
CA GLY A 84 -17.02 -10.31 5.81
C GLY A 84 -16.98 -9.20 4.74
N SER A 85 -16.98 -7.93 5.18
CA SER A 85 -16.91 -6.78 4.27
C SER A 85 -15.56 -6.69 3.57
N ILE A 86 -14.45 -6.98 4.26
CA ILE A 86 -13.11 -7.05 3.64
C ILE A 86 -13.09 -8.01 2.46
N HIS A 87 -13.59 -9.24 2.64
CA HIS A 87 -13.60 -10.23 1.57
C HIS A 87 -14.38 -9.75 0.35
N ARG A 88 -15.55 -9.13 0.57
CA ARG A 88 -16.36 -8.59 -0.52
C ARG A 88 -15.66 -7.47 -1.27
N PHE A 89 -15.04 -6.53 -0.56
CA PHE A 89 -14.28 -5.48 -1.23
C PHE A 89 -13.06 -6.05 -1.95
N ALA A 90 -12.34 -6.99 -1.33
CA ALA A 90 -11.17 -7.65 -1.93
C ALA A 90 -11.53 -8.35 -3.25
N ASP A 91 -12.68 -9.01 -3.32
CA ASP A 91 -13.18 -9.60 -4.57
C ASP A 91 -13.45 -8.52 -5.63
N GLN A 92 -14.15 -7.44 -5.27
CA GLN A 92 -14.47 -6.34 -6.19
C GLN A 92 -13.22 -5.66 -6.78
N ILE A 93 -12.15 -5.53 -5.99
CA ILE A 93 -10.91 -4.88 -6.43
C ILE A 93 -9.86 -5.85 -6.97
N GLY A 94 -10.19 -7.14 -7.14
CA GLY A 94 -9.30 -8.13 -7.76
C GLY A 94 -8.11 -8.55 -6.89
N MET A 95 -8.28 -8.56 -5.57
CA MET A 95 -7.26 -8.98 -4.60
C MET A 95 -7.36 -10.46 -4.23
N THR A 96 -8.39 -11.16 -4.68
CA THR A 96 -8.58 -12.61 -4.46
C THR A 96 -8.62 -13.37 -5.80
N PRO A 97 -8.42 -14.70 -5.81
CA PRO A 97 -8.58 -15.49 -7.04
C PRO A 97 -9.98 -15.38 -7.67
N ALA A 98 -11.03 -15.27 -6.83
CA ALA A 98 -12.39 -15.07 -7.31
C ALA A 98 -12.56 -13.68 -7.94
N GLY A 99 -12.05 -12.64 -7.28
CA GLY A 99 -12.06 -11.27 -7.77
C GLY A 99 -11.24 -11.08 -9.05
N LEU A 100 -10.08 -11.74 -9.16
CA LEU A 100 -9.28 -11.77 -10.39
C LEU A 100 -10.11 -12.35 -11.54
N LYS A 101 -10.77 -13.49 -11.32
CA LYS A 101 -11.64 -14.11 -12.33
C LYS A 101 -12.83 -13.22 -12.69
N GLU A 102 -13.49 -12.60 -11.72
CA GLU A 102 -14.66 -11.75 -11.93
C GLU A 102 -14.32 -10.47 -12.72
N ASN A 103 -13.16 -9.89 -12.44
CA ASN A 103 -12.64 -8.74 -13.19
C ASN A 103 -12.02 -9.13 -14.55
N GLY A 104 -11.92 -10.42 -14.86
CA GLY A 104 -11.26 -10.91 -16.09
C GLY A 104 -9.74 -10.69 -16.09
N TRP A 105 -9.12 -10.62 -14.91
CA TRP A 105 -7.70 -10.37 -14.73
C TRP A 105 -6.91 -11.67 -14.60
N ALA A 106 -5.74 -11.72 -15.24
CA ALA A 106 -4.80 -12.81 -15.13
C ALA A 106 -3.52 -12.34 -14.43
N ILE A 107 -2.92 -13.22 -13.64
CA ILE A 107 -1.59 -12.97 -13.05
C ILE A 107 -0.57 -13.13 -14.17
N ALA A 108 0.06 -12.04 -14.58
CA ALA A 108 1.16 -12.04 -15.53
C ALA A 108 2.50 -11.93 -14.80
N ARG A 109 3.58 -12.44 -15.42
CA ARG A 109 4.94 -12.25 -14.94
C ARG A 109 5.34 -10.78 -15.09
N ASN A 110 6.06 -10.24 -14.11
CA ASN A 110 6.50 -8.84 -14.10
C ASN A 110 7.73 -8.61 -15.01
N GLU A 111 7.55 -8.75 -16.32
CA GLU A 111 8.64 -8.62 -17.29
C GLU A 111 9.30 -7.23 -17.29
N VAL A 112 8.58 -6.19 -16.88
CA VAL A 112 9.09 -4.81 -16.82
C VAL A 112 9.96 -4.60 -15.58
N GLY A 113 9.54 -5.12 -14.42
CA GLY A 113 10.32 -5.10 -13.20
C GLY A 113 11.63 -5.90 -13.33
N ASP A 114 11.55 -7.07 -13.97
CA ASP A 114 12.73 -7.91 -14.26
C ASP A 114 13.75 -7.13 -15.12
N LYS A 115 13.30 -6.48 -16.21
CA LYS A 115 14.15 -5.64 -17.07
C LYS A 115 14.71 -4.40 -16.37
N ALA A 116 13.93 -3.77 -15.49
CA ALA A 116 14.39 -2.62 -14.71
C ALA A 116 15.48 -3.03 -13.69
N ALA A 117 15.33 -4.19 -13.05
CA ALA A 117 16.31 -4.75 -12.15
C ALA A 117 17.61 -5.16 -12.88
N GLU A 118 17.50 -5.77 -14.06
CA GLU A 118 18.65 -6.08 -14.93
C GLU A 118 19.43 -4.81 -15.29
N LYS A 119 18.73 -3.76 -15.73
CA LYS A 119 19.36 -2.48 -16.09
C LYS A 119 20.02 -1.78 -14.89
N ALA A 120 19.43 -1.88 -13.70
CA ALA A 120 20.01 -1.35 -12.47
C ALA A 120 21.23 -2.15 -12.00
N ALA A 121 21.28 -3.46 -12.27
CA ALA A 121 22.44 -4.31 -12.00
C ALA A 121 23.60 -3.99 -12.96
N GLU A 122 23.32 -3.83 -14.25
CA GLU A 122 24.30 -3.45 -15.29
C GLU A 122 24.94 -2.08 -15.02
N GLN A 123 24.20 -1.14 -14.40
CA GLN A 123 24.72 0.16 -13.99
C GLN A 123 25.52 0.16 -12.68
N ARG A 124 25.41 -0.92 -11.88
CA ARG A 124 26.10 -1.07 -10.58
C ARG A 124 27.40 -1.85 -10.68
N GLU A 125 27.69 -2.51 -11.80
CA GLU A 125 29.03 -3.05 -12.03
C GLU A 125 30.02 -1.87 -12.15
N PRO A 126 31.01 -1.77 -11.23
CA PRO A 126 31.96 -0.68 -11.29
C PRO A 126 32.79 -0.82 -12.56
N ALA A 127 33.14 0.32 -13.14
CA ALA A 127 34.22 0.44 -14.11
C ALA A 127 35.54 -0.07 -13.48
N GLU A 128 35.75 -1.38 -13.50
CA GLU A 128 37.03 -1.99 -13.20
C GLU A 128 37.95 -1.74 -14.40
N GLY A 129 38.70 -0.64 -14.32
CA GLY A 129 39.63 -0.26 -15.38
C GLY A 129 40.07 1.18 -15.31
N ASP A 130 40.33 1.73 -14.11
CA ASP A 130 41.04 3.00 -13.98
C ASP A 130 42.53 2.78 -14.35
N GLU A 131 42.79 2.56 -15.66
CA GLU A 131 44.11 2.47 -16.28
C GLU A 131 44.93 3.78 -16.14
N VAL A 132 44.35 4.82 -15.53
CA VAL A 132 44.96 6.13 -15.35
C VAL A 132 46.11 6.08 -14.33
N GLY A 133 46.13 5.11 -13.40
CA GLY A 133 47.18 4.95 -12.39
C GLY A 133 48.50 4.37 -12.92
N GLN A 134 48.48 3.52 -13.96
CA GLN A 134 49.69 2.82 -14.43
C GLN A 134 50.56 3.63 -15.41
N ARG A 135 49.98 4.63 -16.09
CA ARG A 135 50.76 5.50 -17.01
C ARG A 135 51.65 6.52 -16.29
N ARG A 136 51.40 6.83 -15.01
CA ARG A 136 52.18 7.81 -14.24
C ARG A 136 53.52 7.28 -13.73
N GLN A 137 53.63 5.97 -13.48
CA GLN A 137 54.88 5.36 -12.98
C GLN A 137 55.92 5.06 -14.07
N LYS A 138 55.52 4.99 -15.35
CA LYS A 138 56.46 4.80 -16.47
C LYS A 138 57.16 6.08 -16.95
N ARG A 139 56.86 7.25 -16.38
CA ARG A 139 57.54 8.54 -16.69
C ARG A 139 58.54 9.00 -15.62
N LEU A 140 58.71 8.24 -14.54
CA LEU A 140 59.79 8.41 -13.56
C LEU A 140 60.67 7.15 -13.56
N ARG A 141 61.41 6.93 -14.65
CA ARG A 141 62.59 6.06 -14.69
C ARG A 141 63.63 6.72 -15.58
#